data_AF-A0A7S3Y8M9-F1
#
_entry.id   AF-A0A7S3Y8M9-F1
#
_cell.length_a   1.000
_cell.length_b   1.000
_cell.length_c   1.000
_cell.angle_alpha   90.00
_cell.angle_beta   90.00
_cell.angle_gamma   90.00
#
_symmetry.space_group_name_H-M   'P 1'
#
loop_
_entity.id
_entity.type
_entity.pdbx_description
1 polymer ?
#
loop_
_entity_poly.entity_id
_entity_poly.type
_entity_poly.pdbx_seq_one_letter_code
_entity_poly.pdbx_strand_id
1 'polypeptide(L)'
;MASDGQVVRDGKIRGVFFDLGGVVFDSPINVVKDFERKRGLPKNSINRAFAISKSWASLERGEIGVSEFCERLVSERLMPQSVTAKDISQIMRALAAALRPRDKMV
;
A
#
# COMPACT_ATOMS: atom_id res chain seq x y z
N MET A 1 -1.53 27.82 -48.21
CA MET A 1 -1.53 28.55 -46.92
C MET A 1 -2.09 27.65 -45.84
N ALA A 2 -1.23 27.22 -44.93
CA ALA A 2 -1.51 26.79 -43.56
C ALA A 2 -0.16 26.31 -43.01
N SER A 3 0.55 27.17 -42.28
CA SER A 3 1.75 26.77 -41.54
C SER A 3 1.29 26.06 -40.27
N ASP A 4 1.51 24.75 -40.20
CA ASP A 4 1.37 23.98 -38.97
C ASP A 4 2.26 24.59 -37.89
N GLY A 5 1.61 25.23 -36.91
CA GLY A 5 2.27 25.78 -35.75
C GLY A 5 2.84 24.66 -34.89
N GLN A 6 4.15 24.47 -34.94
CA GLN A 6 4.87 23.65 -33.98
C GLN A 6 4.62 24.18 -32.56
N VAL A 7 3.98 23.37 -31.71
CA VAL A 7 3.88 23.64 -30.28
C VAL A 7 5.28 23.44 -29.67
N VAL A 8 6.02 24.52 -29.50
CA VAL A 8 7.26 24.54 -28.72
C VAL A 8 6.87 24.43 -27.25
N ARG A 9 7.10 23.27 -26.62
CA ARG A 9 6.95 23.13 -25.16
C ARG A 9 8.23 23.62 -24.49
N ASP A 10 8.15 24.72 -23.73
CA ASP A 10 9.25 25.43 -23.01
C ASP A 10 10.01 24.58 -21.95
N GLY A 11 9.89 23.26 -21.94
CA GLY A 11 10.58 22.36 -20.99
C GLY A 11 10.27 22.56 -19.50
N LYS A 12 9.49 23.59 -19.12
CA LYS A 12 9.19 23.92 -17.73
C LYS A 12 8.17 22.95 -17.14
N ILE A 13 8.51 22.38 -15.98
CA ILE A 13 7.58 21.60 -15.16
C ILE A 13 6.44 22.51 -14.70
N ARG A 14 5.21 22.12 -14.98
CA ARG A 14 3.98 22.88 -14.63
C ARG A 14 3.21 22.30 -13.46
N GLY A 15 3.59 21.10 -13.00
CA GLY A 15 2.95 20.41 -11.89
C GLY A 15 3.74 19.17 -11.48
N VAL A 16 3.55 18.77 -10.22
CA VAL A 16 4.18 17.59 -9.61
C VAL A 16 3.12 16.83 -8.83
N PHE A 17 3.09 15.51 -8.98
CA PHE A 17 2.25 14.62 -8.19
C PHE A 17 3.14 13.84 -7.24
N PHE A 18 2.76 13.83 -5.96
CA PHE A 18 3.48 13.08 -4.93
C PHE A 18 2.66 11.85 -4.57
N ASP A 19 3.30 10.69 -4.57
CA ASP A 19 2.78 9.54 -3.84
C ASP A 19 2.82 9.84 -2.34
N LEU A 20 2.08 9.07 -1.54
CA LEU A 20 2.02 9.23 -0.09
C LEU A 20 3.05 8.32 0.59
N GLY A 21 2.99 7.01 0.35
CA GLY A 21 3.77 6.01 1.09
C GLY A 21 5.24 5.99 0.64
N GLY A 22 6.16 6.33 1.54
CA GLY A 22 7.59 6.39 1.22
C GLY A 22 8.03 7.69 0.54
N VAL A 23 7.13 8.65 0.33
CA VAL A 23 7.43 9.99 -0.20
C VAL A 23 7.03 11.05 0.82
N VAL A 24 5.72 11.24 1.06
CA VAL A 24 5.21 12.19 2.07
C VAL A 24 5.21 11.58 3.47
N PHE A 25 4.88 10.30 3.59
CA PHE A 25 4.90 9.54 4.84
C PHE A 25 6.02 8.50 4.81
N ASP A 26 6.50 8.10 5.99
CA ASP A 26 7.40 6.96 6.09
C ASP A 26 6.76 5.69 5.52
N SER A 27 7.58 4.81 4.93
CA SER A 27 7.08 3.53 4.41
C SER A 27 6.58 2.66 5.57
N PRO A 28 5.32 2.24 5.55
CA PRO A 28 4.76 1.45 6.64
C PRO A 28 5.20 -0.03 6.58
N ILE A 29 6.08 -0.39 5.64
CA ILE A 29 6.55 -1.76 5.41
C ILE A 29 7.25 -2.38 6.63
N ASN A 30 7.84 -1.56 7.49
CA ASN A 30 8.51 -2.02 8.71
C ASN A 30 7.51 -2.61 9.71
N VAL A 31 6.27 -2.10 9.77
CA VAL A 31 5.20 -2.65 10.61
C VAL A 31 4.90 -4.10 10.23
N VAL A 32 4.79 -4.36 8.92
CA VAL A 32 4.53 -5.71 8.39
C VAL A 32 5.71 -6.64 8.69
N LYS A 33 6.94 -6.21 8.43
CA LYS A 33 8.15 -6.98 8.73
C LYS A 33 8.27 -7.34 10.21
N ASP A 34 7.90 -6.42 11.09
CA ASP A 34 7.91 -6.64 12.54
C ASP A 34 6.85 -7.65 12.97
N PHE A 35 5.66 -7.57 12.38
CA PHE A 35 4.61 -8.55 12.61
C PHE A 35 5.05 -9.96 12.16
N GLU A 36 5.59 -10.09 10.95
CA GLU A 36 6.10 -11.36 10.42
C GLU A 36 7.15 -11.96 11.34
N ARG A 37 8.13 -11.16 11.77
CA ARG A 37 9.19 -11.61 12.69
C ARG A 37 8.63 -12.09 14.02
N LYS A 38 7.72 -11.33 14.63
CA LYS A 38 7.09 -11.69 15.93
C LYS A 38 6.26 -12.97 15.84
N ARG A 39 5.66 -13.25 14.68
CA ARG A 39 4.82 -14.43 14.44
C ARG A 39 5.59 -15.60 13.83
N GLY A 40 6.89 -15.46 13.59
CA GLY A 40 7.72 -16.50 12.95
C GLY A 40 7.30 -16.80 11.51
N LEU A 41 6.70 -15.84 10.81
CA LEU A 41 6.23 -16.02 9.45
C LEU A 41 7.38 -15.92 8.44
N PRO A 42 7.26 -16.56 7.26
CA PRO A 42 8.24 -16.39 6.20
C PRO A 42 8.39 -14.92 5.82
N LYS A 43 9.64 -14.47 5.68
CA LYS A 43 9.96 -13.08 5.33
C LYS A 43 9.19 -12.63 4.08
N ASN A 44 8.55 -11.47 4.19
CA ASN A 44 7.81 -10.79 3.12
C ASN A 44 6.58 -11.57 2.59
N SER A 45 6.10 -12.57 3.33
CA SER A 45 4.90 -13.33 2.99
C SER A 45 3.64 -12.46 2.89
N ILE A 46 3.46 -11.51 3.81
CA ILE A 46 2.28 -10.66 3.86
C ILE A 46 2.30 -9.62 2.74
N ASN A 47 3.44 -8.95 2.53
CA ASN A 47 3.57 -7.99 1.42
C ASN A 47 3.38 -8.65 0.05
N ARG A 48 3.91 -9.88 -0.13
CA ARG A 48 3.68 -10.65 -1.37
C ARG A 48 2.20 -10.96 -1.57
N ALA A 49 1.48 -11.28 -0.48
CA ALA A 49 0.04 -11.52 -0.55
C ALA A 49 -0.73 -10.25 -0.93
N PHE A 50 -0.44 -9.11 -0.30
CA PHE A 50 -1.08 -7.83 -0.67
C PHE A 50 -0.89 -7.48 -2.14
N ALA A 51 0.33 -7.68 -2.68
CA ALA A 51 0.67 -7.33 -4.06
C ALA A 51 -0.16 -8.07 -5.13
N ILE A 52 -0.74 -9.23 -4.83
CA ILE A 52 -1.55 -10.03 -5.77
C ILE A 52 -2.99 -10.23 -5.30
N SER A 53 -3.38 -9.63 -4.18
CA SER A 53 -4.70 -9.79 -3.58
C SER A 53 -5.76 -8.98 -4.32
N LYS A 54 -6.87 -9.63 -4.66
CA LYS A 54 -8.03 -8.95 -5.25
C LYS A 54 -8.73 -8.07 -4.21
N SER A 55 -8.83 -8.57 -2.99
CA SER A 55 -9.43 -7.86 -1.85
C SER A 55 -8.61 -6.64 -1.45
N TRP A 56 -7.28 -6.71 -1.52
CA TRP A 56 -6.43 -5.53 -1.35
C TRP A 56 -6.74 -4.47 -2.40
N ALA A 57 -6.77 -4.86 -3.67
CA ALA A 57 -7.09 -3.93 -4.76
C ALA A 57 -8.49 -3.32 -4.63
N SER A 58 -9.50 -4.09 -4.19
CA SER A 58 -10.84 -3.57 -3.91
C SER A 58 -10.88 -2.62 -2.71
N LEU A 59 -10.09 -2.87 -1.66
CA LEU A 59 -9.93 -1.95 -0.54
C LEU A 59 -9.32 -0.62 -0.99
N GLU A 60 -8.25 -0.65 -1.79
CA GLU A 60 -7.59 0.55 -2.32
C GLU A 60 -8.51 1.40 -3.20
N ARG A 61 -9.44 0.77 -3.92
CA ARG A 61 -10.48 1.46 -4.71
C ARG A 61 -11.69 1.92 -3.89
N GLY A 62 -11.74 1.61 -2.59
CA GLY A 62 -12.88 1.94 -1.72
C GLY A 62 -14.15 1.14 -2.00
N GLU A 63 -14.05 0.00 -2.69
CA GLU A 63 -15.19 -0.86 -3.01
C GLU A 63 -15.66 -1.69 -1.80
N ILE A 64 -14.75 -1.93 -0.85
CA ILE A 64 -15.01 -2.67 0.39
C ILE A 64 -14.37 -1.96 1.58
N GLY A 65 -14.94 -2.18 2.77
CA GLY A 65 -14.37 -1.67 4.03
C GLY A 65 -13.30 -2.59 4.63
N VAL A 66 -12.54 -2.09 5.60
CA VAL A 66 -11.44 -2.83 6.26
C VAL A 66 -11.92 -4.14 6.91
N SER A 67 -13.10 -4.15 7.53
CA SER A 67 -13.63 -5.37 8.17
C SER A 67 -13.87 -6.48 7.15
N GLU A 68 -14.48 -6.15 6.02
CA GLU A 68 -14.75 -7.09 4.94
C GLU A 68 -13.46 -7.55 4.25
N PHE A 69 -12.53 -6.62 4.03
CA PHE A 69 -11.20 -6.93 3.51
C PHE A 69 -10.48 -8.00 4.35
N CYS A 70 -10.52 -7.89 5.68
CA CYS A 70 -9.83 -8.84 6.56
C CYS A 70 -10.33 -10.28 6.36
N GLU A 71 -11.65 -10.47 6.24
CA GLU A 71 -12.26 -11.79 6.03
C GLU A 71 -11.99 -12.33 4.61
N ARG A 72 -12.16 -11.47 3.59
CA ARG A 72 -11.93 -11.87 2.19
C ARG A 72 -10.47 -12.24 1.95
N LEU A 73 -9.51 -11.51 2.51
CA LEU A 73 -8.09 -11.77 2.29
C LEU A 73 -7.64 -13.14 2.86
N VAL A 74 -8.15 -13.57 4.01
CA VAL A 74 -7.89 -14.94 4.52
C VAL A 74 -8.40 -15.99 3.53
N SER A 75 -9.58 -15.73 2.96
CA SER A 75 -10.23 -16.64 2.02
C SER A 75 -9.46 -16.78 0.69
N GLU A 76 -8.61 -15.81 0.34
CA GLU A 76 -7.74 -15.89 -0.85
C GLU A 76 -6.56 -16.85 -0.68
N ARG A 77 -6.26 -17.29 0.56
CA ARG A 77 -5.19 -18.28 0.86
C ARG A 77 -3.80 -17.89 0.32
N LEU A 78 -3.53 -16.58 0.24
CA LEU A 78 -2.25 -16.02 -0.23
C LEU A 78 -1.19 -15.91 0.88
N MET A 79 -1.58 -16.11 2.13
CA MET A 79 -0.73 -16.03 3.32
C MET A 79 -0.62 -17.39 4.02
N PRO A 80 0.36 -17.57 4.93
CA PRO A 80 0.42 -18.76 5.79
C PRO A 80 -0.91 -19.00 6.51
N GLN A 81 -1.34 -20.26 6.59
CA GLN A 81 -2.64 -20.65 7.18
C GLN A 81 -2.80 -20.26 8.66
N SER A 82 -1.70 -19.95 9.35
CA SER A 82 -1.72 -19.45 10.72
C SER A 82 -2.15 -17.99 10.85
N VAL A 83 -2.25 -17.25 9.75
CA VAL A 83 -2.68 -15.84 9.73
C VAL A 83 -4.20 -15.77 9.67
N THR A 84 -4.80 -15.09 10.66
CA THR A 84 -6.26 -14.95 10.77
C THR A 84 -6.76 -13.57 10.35
N ALA A 85 -8.08 -13.40 10.19
CA ALA A 85 -8.68 -12.09 9.92
C ALA A 85 -8.40 -11.09 11.05
N LYS A 86 -8.34 -11.57 12.30
CA LYS A 86 -7.95 -10.77 13.47
C LYS A 86 -6.51 -10.27 13.38
N ASP A 87 -5.59 -11.10 12.89
CA ASP A 87 -4.21 -10.71 12.64
C ASP A 87 -4.13 -9.61 11.58
N ILE A 88 -4.84 -9.78 10.46
CA ILE A 88 -4.89 -8.77 9.39
C ILE A 88 -5.46 -7.45 9.93
N SER A 89 -6.55 -7.52 10.71
CA SER A 89 -7.12 -6.34 11.38
C SER A 89 -6.12 -5.65 12.32
N GLN A 90 -5.30 -6.41 13.04
CA GLN A 90 -4.23 -5.87 13.88
C GLN A 90 -3.14 -5.19 13.05
N ILE A 91 -2.74 -5.78 11.93
CA ILE A 91 -1.78 -5.17 10.99
C ILE A 91 -2.36 -3.85 10.47
N MET A 92 -3.61 -3.82 10.01
CA MET A 92 -4.26 -2.60 9.50
C MET A 92 -4.31 -1.48 10.55
N ARG A 93 -4.64 -1.80 11.80
CA ARG A 93 -4.57 -0.83 12.91
C ARG A 93 -3.15 -0.33 13.14
N ALA A 94 -2.16 -1.23 13.11
CA ALA A 94 -0.77 -0.86 13.32
C ALA A 94 -0.21 0.00 12.18
N LEU A 95 -0.60 -0.25 10.92
CA LEU A 95 -0.26 0.58 9.77
C LEU A 95 -0.80 2.00 9.94
N ALA A 96 -2.08 2.14 10.32
CA ALA A 96 -2.71 3.44 10.55
C ALA A 96 -2.02 4.21 11.69
N ALA A 97 -1.68 3.54 12.80
CA ALA A 97 -0.99 4.15 13.93
C ALA A 97 0.48 4.52 13.64
N ALA A 98 1.09 3.90 12.62
CA ALA A 98 2.48 4.16 12.23
C ALA A 98 2.62 5.29 11.22
N LEU A 99 1.53 5.91 10.74
CA LEU A 99 1.58 7.02 9.81
C LEU A 99 2.31 8.22 10.45
N ARG A 100 3.45 8.57 9.87
CA ARG A 100 4.30 9.68 10.30
C ARG A 100 4.69 10.50 9.07
N PRO A 101 4.39 11.81 9.04
CA PRO A 101 4.90 12.70 8.01
C PRO A 101 6.44 12.69 8.05
N ARG A 102 7.07 12.78 6.88
CA ARG A 102 8.52 12.89 6.79
C ARG A 102 8.94 14.34 6.92
N ASP A 103 10.07 14.57 7.60
CA ASP A 103 10.67 15.91 7.70
C ASP A 103 11.14 16.43 6.33
N LYS A 104 11.49 15.51 5.40
CA LYS A 104 11.87 15.82 4.01
C LYS A 104 11.33 14.75 3.06
N MET A 105 10.77 15.20 1.93
CA MET A 105 10.41 14.33 0.80
C MET A 105 11.70 13.92 0.07
N VAL A 106 11.81 12.64 -0.29
CA VAL A 106 12.89 12.06 -1.11
C VAL A 106 12.35 11.57 -2.44
#